data_AF-A0A3D5J9W6-F1
#
_entry.id   AF-A0A3D5J9W6-F1
#
_cell.length_a   1.000
_cell.length_b   1.000
_cell.length_c   1.000
_cell.angle_alpha   90.00
_cell.angle_beta   90.00
_cell.angle_gamma   90.00
#
_symmetry.space_group_name_H-M   'P 1'
#
loop_
_entity.id
_entity.type
_entity.pdbx_description
1 polymer ?
#
loop_
_entity_poly.entity_id
_entity_poly.type
_entity_poly.pdbx_seq_one_letter_code
_entity_poly.pdbx_strand_id
1 'polypeptide(L)' 'MHHVELKSFELPWEVCKMVDGPELGSPSADEVNLRIEAAPINPAEILIMEGKYASNPPYLPGLA' A
#
# COMPACT_ATOMS: atom_id res chain seq x y z
N MET A 1 7.18 3.94 -14.00
CA MET A 1 7.52 4.60 -12.72
C MET A 1 7.91 3.58 -11.66
N HIS A 2 8.78 3.94 -10.72
CA HIS A 2 9.06 3.10 -9.55
C HIS A 2 7.92 3.20 -8.53
N HIS A 3 7.57 2.08 -7.91
CA HIS A 3 6.65 2.04 -6.78
C HIS A 3 7.10 0.99 -5.76
N VAL A 4 6.57 1.12 -4.54
CA VAL A 4 6.76 0.12 -3.47
C VAL A 4 5.62 -0.89 -3.54
N GLU A 5 5.96 -2.17 -3.55
CA GLU A 5 5.00 -3.28 -3.59
C GLU A 5 5.11 -4.12 -2.31
N LEU A 6 3.96 -4.63 -1.85
CA LEU A 6 3.79 -5.54 -0.71
C LEU A 6 3.10 -6.81 -1.21
N LYS A 7 3.82 -7.94 -1.28
CA LYS A 7 3.28 -9.21 -1.82
C LYS A 7 2.79 -10.20 -0.76
N SER A 8 3.26 -10.05 0.47
CA SER A 8 2.97 -10.95 1.59
C SER A 8 3.08 -10.20 2.91
N PHE A 9 2.59 -10.81 3.99
CA PHE A 9 2.71 -10.26 5.34
C PHE A 9 3.88 -10.90 6.07
N GLU A 10 4.96 -10.15 6.30
CA GLU A 10 6.16 -10.56 7.05
C GLU A 10 6.90 -9.31 7.56
N LEU A 11 8.16 -9.46 7.96
CA LEU A 11 9.05 -8.36 8.33
C LEU A 11 9.16 -7.33 7.20
N PRO A 12 9.15 -6.01 7.49
CA PRO A 12 9.15 -4.95 6.48
C PRO A 12 10.22 -5.10 5.38
N TRP A 13 11.46 -5.45 5.72
CA TRP A 13 12.55 -5.58 4.75
C TRP A 13 12.46 -6.83 3.85
N GLU A 14 11.68 -7.82 4.25
CA GLU A 14 11.42 -9.01 3.43
C GLU A 14 10.37 -8.72 2.36
N VAL A 15 9.36 -7.89 2.68
CA VAL A 15 8.16 -7.73 1.84
C VAL A 15 8.07 -6.40 1.10
N CYS A 16 8.72 -5.34 1.61
CA CYS A 16 8.73 -4.02 0.99
C CYS A 16 9.82 -3.97 -0.09
N LYS A 17 9.43 -4.04 -1.36
CA LYS A 17 10.36 -3.98 -2.50
C LYS A 17 10.00 -2.84 -3.43
N MET A 18 11.02 -2.15 -3.91
CA MET A 18 10.86 -1.22 -5.03
C MET A 18 10.84 -2.02 -6.33
N VAL A 19 9.84 -1.75 -7.17
CA VAL A 19 9.65 -2.41 -8.45
C VAL A 19 9.35 -1.39 -9.54
N ASP A 20 9.59 -1.77 -10.79
CA ASP A 20 9.18 -1.01 -11.96
C ASP A 20 7.73 -1.30 -12.32
N GLY A 21 6.95 -0.25 -12.55
CA GLY A 21 5.57 -0.32 -13.03
C GLY A 21 5.34 0.60 -14.23
N PRO A 22 4.17 0.47 -14.89
CA PRO A 22 3.78 1.38 -15.96
C PRO A 22 3.66 2.82 -15.42
N GLU A 23 3.80 3.80 -16.31
CA GLU A 23 3.41 5.18 -15.99
C GLU A 23 1.90 5.25 -15.74
N LEU A 24 1.48 6.22 -14.92
CA LEU A 24 0.06 6.52 -14.75
C LEU A 24 -0.54 7.02 -16.08
N GLY A 25 -1.76 6.59 -16.37
CA GLY A 25 -2.55 7.17 -17.46
C GLY A 25 -2.97 8.60 -17.15
N SER A 26 -3.69 9.23 -18.09
CA SER A 26 -4.35 10.50 -17.81
C SER A 26 -5.37 10.35 -16.69
N PRO A 27 -5.41 11.25 -15.70
CA PRO A 27 -6.42 11.21 -14.65
C PRO A 27 -7.82 11.48 -15.22
N SER A 28 -8.85 11.00 -14.53
CA SER A 28 -10.24 11.36 -14.81
C SER A 28 -10.51 12.84 -14.51
N ALA A 29 -11.72 13.33 -14.82
CA ALA A 29 -12.08 14.74 -14.64
C ALA A 29 -11.86 15.28 -13.21
N ASP A 30 -11.99 14.42 -12.20
CA ASP A 30 -11.90 14.78 -10.78
C ASP A 30 -10.64 14.21 -10.10
N GLU A 31 -9.65 13.80 -10.87
CA GLU A 31 -8.41 13.20 -10.38
C GLU A 31 -7.19 14.04 -10.80
N VAL A 32 -6.09 13.89 -10.07
CA VAL A 32 -4.80 14.47 -10.43
C VAL A 32 -3.69 13.46 -10.22
N ASN A 33 -2.73 13.43 -11.15
CA ASN A 33 -1.49 12.69 -10.95
C ASN A 33 -0.51 13.57 -10.17
N LEU A 34 -0.01 13.05 -9.05
CA LEU A 34 0.99 13.72 -8.22
C LEU A 34 2.37 13.13 -8.49
N ARG A 35 3.37 14.01 -8.65
CA ARG A 35 4.76 13.60 -8.57
C ARG A 35 5.20 13.64 -7.11
N ILE A 36 5.55 12.48 -6.57
CA ILE A 36 5.95 12.35 -5.17
C ILE A 36 7.45 12.64 -5.03
N GLU A 37 7.81 13.75 -4.38
CA GLU A 37 9.21 14.07 -4.05
C GLU A 37 9.68 13.34 -2.78
N ALA A 38 8.75 13.15 -1.84
CA ALA A 38 8.97 12.43 -0.59
C ALA A 38 7.64 11.89 -0.05
N ALA A 39 7.69 10.74 0.63
CA ALA A 39 6.57 10.18 1.38
C ALA A 39 7.04 9.85 2.79
N PRO A 40 6.26 10.18 3.83
CA PRO A 40 6.60 9.80 5.20
C PRO A 40 6.39 8.30 5.42
N ILE A 41 7.17 7.71 6.32
CA ILE A 41 6.87 6.42 6.91
C ILE A 41 6.06 6.67 8.18
N ASN A 42 4.93 6.00 8.34
CA ASN A 42 4.10 6.06 9.52
C ASN A 42 4.09 4.66 10.21
N PRO A 43 3.85 4.58 11.52
CA PRO A 43 3.70 3.30 12.21
C PRO A 43 2.64 2.37 11.61
N ALA A 44 1.59 2.92 10.99
CA ALA A 44 0.52 2.13 10.37
C ALA A 44 1.05 1.23 9.25
N GLU A 45 2.01 1.69 8.45
CA GLU A 45 2.61 0.93 7.35
C GLU A 45 3.32 -0.32 7.88
N ILE A 46 4.00 -0.24 9.03
CA ILE A 46 4.64 -1.40 9.67
C ILE A 46 3.58 -2.44 10.06
N LEU A 47 2.45 -1.99 10.62
CA LEU A 47 1.36 -2.89 11.00
C LEU A 47 0.68 -3.51 9.77
N ILE A 48 0.58 -2.79 8.65
CA ILE A 48 0.08 -3.33 7.38
C ILE A 48 1.03 -4.40 6.85
N MET A 49 2.35 -4.12 6.83
CA MET A 49 3.38 -5.06 6.38
C MET A 49 3.37 -6.36 7.18
N GLU A 50 3.15 -6.28 8.49
CA GLU A 50 3.07 -7.45 9.37
C GLU A 50 1.68 -8.12 9.37
N GLY A 51 0.73 -7.65 8.56
CA GLY A 51 -0.62 -8.18 8.48
C GLY A 51 -1.46 -7.96 9.75
N LYS A 52 -1.12 -6.97 10.57
CA LYS A 52 -1.77 -6.65 11.86
C LYS A 52 -2.80 -5.51 11.75
N TYR A 53 -2.84 -4.81 10.62
CA TYR A 53 -3.75 -3.68 10.40
C TYR A 53 -4.36 -3.74 9.00
N ALA A 54 -5.68 -3.51 8.92
CA ALA A 54 -6.48 -3.47 7.68
C ALA A 54 -6.39 -4.72 6.77
N SER A 55 -5.77 -5.81 7.23
CA SER A 55 -5.56 -7.07 6.50
C SER A 55 -6.70 -8.08 6.71
N ASN A 56 -7.43 -8.00 7.82
CA ASN A 56 -8.60 -8.81 8.08
C ASN A 56 -9.88 -8.01 7.78
N PRO A 57 -10.89 -8.61 7.13
CA PRO A 57 -12.22 -8.01 7.15
C PRO A 57 -12.63 -7.81 8.61
N PRO A 58 -13.26 -6.67 8.96
CA PRO A 58 -13.77 -6.50 10.31
C PRO A 58 -14.65 -7.70 10.64
N TYR A 59 -14.44 -8.32 11.81
CA TYR A 59 -15.41 -9.25 12.34
C TYR A 59 -16.72 -8.47 12.51
N LEU A 60 -17.68 -8.72 11.63
CA LEU A 60 -19.04 -8.22 11.72
C LEU A 60 -19.89 -9.33 12.34
N PRO A 61 -20.27 -9.22 13.63
CA PRO A 61 -21.18 -10.20 14.22
C PRO A 61 -22.49 -10.19 13.42
N GLY A 62 -22.86 -11.32 12.81
CA GLY A 62 -24.14 -11.50 12.11
C GLY A 62 -24.10 -11.67 10.58
N LEU A 63 -22.92 -11.85 9.97
CA LEU A 63 -22.76 -12.14 8.53
C LEU A 63 -22.07 -13.49 8.23
N ALA A 64 -22.15 -14.46 9.15
CA ALA A 64 -21.71 -15.85 8.93
C ALA A 64 -22.91 -16.79 8.75
#